data_AF-A0A3M0ZT93-F1
#
_entry.id   AF-A0A3M0ZT93-F1
#
_cell.length_a   1.000
_cell.length_b   1.000
_cell.length_c   1.000
_cell.angle_alpha   90.00
_cell.angle_beta   90.00
_cell.angle_gamma   90.00
#
_symmetry.space_group_name_H-M   'P 1'
#
loop_
_entity.id
_entity.type
_entity.pdbx_description
1 polymer ?
#
loop_
_entity_poly.entity_id
_entity_poly.type
_entity_poly.pdbx_seq_one_letter_code
_entity_poly.pdbx_strand_id
1 'polypeptide(L)'
;MKPRAHKTSAPLPPEEQLLDYVHRLQRHRRGRRALHLRLSALSRAFRREHHLRTAERPFRALLESGQGQFFRLANGDFLCIVKAPRPALETRVLEVMYMLRDDPHLKAAIDAGEEDAFLCRWFDLETDYDALLHLATDLAAGAGEPERGAPERET
;
A
#
# COMPACT_ATOMS: atom_id res chain seq x y z
N MET A 1 41.37 -9.69 -25.66
CA MET A 1 40.21 -8.90 -25.17
C MET A 1 39.39 -9.77 -24.22
N LYS A 2 39.25 -9.38 -22.94
CA LYS A 2 38.36 -10.07 -21.99
C LYS A 2 36.98 -9.40 -22.04
N PRO A 3 35.86 -10.15 -22.16
CA PRO A 3 34.54 -9.55 -22.15
C PRO A 3 34.20 -9.01 -20.75
N ARG A 4 33.75 -7.76 -20.67
CA ARG A 4 33.21 -7.15 -19.45
C ARG A 4 31.85 -7.80 -19.15
N ALA A 5 31.77 -8.54 -18.06
CA ALA A 5 30.51 -8.98 -17.48
C ALA A 5 29.68 -7.75 -17.11
N HIS A 6 28.56 -7.54 -17.80
CA HIS A 6 27.52 -6.67 -17.29
C HIS A 6 26.88 -7.41 -16.12
N LYS A 7 27.14 -6.97 -14.89
CA LYS A 7 26.31 -7.33 -13.75
C LYS A 7 24.92 -6.74 -14.02
N THR A 8 24.04 -7.53 -14.62
CA THR A 8 22.60 -7.28 -14.54
C THR A 8 22.22 -7.51 -13.08
N SER A 9 22.33 -6.47 -12.25
CA SER A 9 21.79 -6.50 -10.89
C SER A 9 20.30 -6.80 -11.02
N ALA A 10 19.85 -7.90 -10.41
CA ALA A 10 18.42 -8.18 -10.34
C ALA A 10 17.71 -6.96 -9.73
N PRO A 11 16.50 -6.60 -10.23
CA PRO A 11 15.75 -5.51 -9.62
C PRO A 11 15.54 -5.79 -8.13
N LEU A 12 15.67 -4.76 -7.30
CA LEU A 12 15.47 -4.84 -5.86
C LEU A 12 14.07 -5.42 -5.54
N PRO A 13 13.87 -6.05 -4.38
CA PRO A 13 12.54 -6.40 -3.89
C PRO A 13 11.58 -5.18 -3.87
N PRO A 14 10.26 -5.38 -4.03
CA PRO A 14 9.30 -4.27 -4.04
C PRO A 14 9.37 -3.35 -2.82
N GLU A 15 9.63 -3.91 -1.64
CA GLU A 15 9.75 -3.19 -0.38
C GLU A 15 11.00 -2.31 -0.35
N GLU A 16 12.13 -2.81 -0.86
CA GLU A 16 13.36 -2.02 -1.01
C GLU A 16 13.19 -0.92 -2.07
N GLN A 17 12.48 -1.20 -3.17
CA GLN A 17 12.13 -0.19 -4.18
C GLN A 17 11.24 0.92 -3.59
N LEU A 18 10.30 0.55 -2.72
CA LEU A 18 9.46 1.49 -1.98
C LEU A 18 10.31 2.37 -1.07
N LEU A 19 11.19 1.78 -0.26
CA LEU A 19 12.04 2.51 0.67
C LEU A 19 12.94 3.52 -0.06
N ASP A 20 13.61 3.09 -1.14
CA ASP A 20 14.41 3.98 -1.99
C ASP A 20 13.56 5.14 -2.55
N TYR A 21 12.34 4.85 -3.02
CA TYR A 21 11.45 5.87 -3.53
C TYR A 21 11.03 6.88 -2.45
N VAL A 22 10.67 6.42 -1.25
CA VAL A 22 10.30 7.28 -0.11
C VAL A 22 11.49 8.17 0.31
N HIS A 23 12.72 7.65 0.30
CA HIS A 23 13.91 8.48 0.54
C HIS A 23 14.04 9.59 -0.51
N ARG A 24 13.87 9.30 -1.79
CA ARG A 24 13.93 10.32 -2.87
C ARG A 24 12.83 11.37 -2.75
N LEU A 25 11.70 11.03 -2.14
CA LEU A 25 10.58 11.96 -1.92
C LEU A 25 10.81 12.99 -0.82
N GLN A 26 11.86 12.87 -0.01
CA GLN A 26 12.11 13.77 1.12
C GLN A 26 12.03 15.26 0.73
N ARG A 27 12.46 15.61 -0.49
CA ARG A 27 12.46 16.99 -1.02
C ARG A 27 11.21 17.37 -1.82
N HIS A 28 10.31 16.43 -2.10
CA HIS A 28 9.17 16.59 -3.01
C HIS A 28 7.84 16.14 -2.41
N ARG A 29 7.64 16.38 -1.12
CA ARG A 29 6.48 15.93 -0.32
C ARG A 29 5.18 16.68 -0.62
N ARG A 30 5.28 17.96 -1.01
CA ARG A 30 4.13 18.87 -1.09
C ARG A 30 3.03 18.38 -2.05
N GLY A 31 1.80 18.34 -1.54
CA GLY A 31 0.61 17.89 -2.27
C GLY A 31 0.61 16.41 -2.63
N ARG A 32 1.54 15.60 -2.08
CA ARG A 32 1.54 14.15 -2.26
C ARG A 32 0.81 13.46 -1.12
N ARG A 33 0.15 12.37 -1.46
CA ARG A 33 -0.53 11.47 -0.54
C ARG A 33 0.02 10.07 -0.75
N ALA A 34 0.10 9.29 0.32
CA ALA A 34 0.28 7.87 0.23
C ALA A 34 -0.92 7.12 0.80
N LEU A 35 -1.20 5.97 0.20
CA LEU A 35 -2.21 5.03 0.62
C LEU A 35 -1.56 3.65 0.64
N HIS A 36 -1.55 3.01 1.80
CA HIS A 36 -1.26 1.59 1.94
C HIS A 36 -2.59 0.84 2.05
N LEU A 37 -2.87 0.01 1.06
CA LEU A 37 -4.06 -0.82 0.95
C LEU A 37 -3.72 -2.25 1.37
N ARG A 38 -4.26 -2.68 2.51
CA ARG A 38 -3.93 -3.92 3.21
C ARG A 38 -4.77 -5.10 2.74
N LEU A 39 -4.60 -5.48 1.48
CA LEU A 39 -5.29 -6.64 0.90
C LEU A 39 -4.90 -7.96 1.58
N SER A 40 -3.74 -8.00 2.24
CA SER A 40 -3.30 -9.11 3.07
C SER A 40 -4.24 -9.42 4.25
N ALA A 41 -5.05 -8.44 4.70
CA ALA A 41 -6.04 -8.61 5.75
C ALA A 41 -7.31 -9.37 5.30
N LEU A 42 -7.53 -9.49 3.99
CA LEU A 42 -8.68 -10.21 3.43
C LEU A 42 -8.57 -11.71 3.66
N SER A 43 -9.70 -12.40 3.53
CA SER A 43 -9.71 -13.86 3.57
C SER A 43 -8.85 -14.46 2.45
N ARG A 44 -8.35 -15.69 2.66
CA ARG A 44 -7.49 -16.37 1.68
C ARG A 44 -8.12 -16.49 0.28
N ALA A 45 -9.44 -16.57 0.19
CA ALA A 45 -10.15 -16.66 -1.09
C ALA A 45 -9.99 -15.36 -1.92
N PHE A 46 -10.04 -14.21 -1.25
CA PHE A 46 -9.96 -12.88 -1.87
C PHE A 46 -8.52 -12.36 -2.03
N ARG A 47 -7.52 -13.09 -1.53
CA ARG A 47 -6.08 -12.82 -1.77
C ARG A 47 -5.52 -13.49 -3.03
N ARG A 48 -6.37 -14.15 -3.83
CA ARG A 48 -5.96 -14.76 -5.11
C ARG A 48 -5.64 -13.68 -6.14
N GLU A 49 -4.74 -14.00 -7.06
CA GLU A 49 -4.22 -13.04 -8.04
C GLU A 49 -5.32 -12.32 -8.85
N HIS A 50 -6.40 -13.00 -9.20
CA HIS A 50 -7.53 -12.39 -9.90
C HIS A 50 -8.19 -11.23 -9.12
N HIS A 51 -8.37 -11.40 -7.81
CA HIS A 51 -8.94 -10.35 -6.94
C HIS A 51 -7.95 -9.20 -6.75
N LEU A 52 -6.69 -9.53 -6.49
CA LEU A 52 -5.62 -8.53 -6.35
C LEU A 52 -5.50 -7.67 -7.62
N ARG A 53 -5.46 -8.28 -8.81
CA ARG A 53 -5.42 -7.55 -10.10
C ARG A 53 -6.65 -6.66 -10.30
N THR A 54 -7.81 -7.08 -9.79
CA THR A 54 -9.05 -6.30 -9.90
C THR A 54 -8.99 -5.08 -8.98
N ALA A 55 -8.45 -5.22 -7.77
CA ALA A 55 -8.23 -4.11 -6.83
C ALA A 55 -7.20 -3.06 -7.31
N GLU A 56 -6.29 -3.41 -8.21
CA GLU A 56 -5.35 -2.46 -8.83
C GLU A 56 -6.03 -1.56 -9.88
N ARG A 57 -7.10 -2.05 -10.55
CA ARG A 57 -7.70 -1.37 -11.71
C ARG A 57 -8.18 0.06 -11.42
N PRO A 58 -8.88 0.35 -10.30
CA PRO A 58 -9.32 1.69 -9.98
C PRO A 58 -8.19 2.73 -9.97
N PHE A 59 -6.99 2.33 -9.56
CA PHE A 59 -5.86 3.24 -9.42
C PHE A 59 -5.12 3.52 -10.73
N ARG A 60 -5.35 2.74 -11.79
CA ARG A 60 -4.60 2.84 -13.05
C ARG A 60 -4.64 4.26 -13.65
N ALA A 61 -5.81 4.87 -13.70
CA ALA A 61 -5.96 6.23 -14.24
C ALA A 61 -5.16 7.29 -13.44
N LEU A 62 -5.05 7.12 -12.12
CA LEU A 62 -4.24 8.00 -11.28
C LEU A 62 -2.74 7.81 -11.55
N LEU A 63 -2.31 6.59 -11.82
CA LEU A 63 -0.92 6.26 -12.11
C LEU A 63 -0.49 6.71 -13.52
N GLU A 64 -1.39 6.60 -14.50
CA GLU A 64 -1.18 7.03 -15.88
C GLU A 64 -1.00 8.56 -16.00
N SER A 65 -1.44 9.34 -15.00
CA SER A 65 -1.16 10.78 -14.93
C SER A 65 0.33 11.12 -14.74
N GLY A 66 1.18 10.11 -14.47
CA GLY A 66 2.64 10.27 -14.31
C GLY A 66 3.06 10.96 -13.00
N GLN A 67 2.10 11.30 -12.12
CA GLN A 67 2.37 12.00 -10.86
C GLN A 67 2.36 11.07 -9.64
N GLY A 68 2.46 9.77 -9.84
CA GLY A 68 2.49 8.79 -8.76
C GLY A 68 3.20 7.49 -9.11
N GLN A 69 3.44 6.69 -8.07
CA GLN A 69 4.08 5.39 -8.15
C GLN A 69 3.25 4.38 -7.36
N PHE A 70 3.15 3.17 -7.89
CA PHE A 70 2.47 2.04 -7.26
C PHE A 70 3.47 0.93 -6.98
N PHE A 71 3.36 0.36 -5.78
CA PHE A 71 4.19 -0.74 -5.31
C PHE A 71 3.27 -1.88 -4.91
N ARG A 72 3.50 -3.05 -5.51
CA ARG A 72 2.86 -4.28 -5.09
C ARG A 72 3.85 -5.03 -4.20
N LEU A 73 3.52 -5.13 -2.92
CA LEU A 73 4.35 -5.76 -1.92
C LEU A 73 4.25 -7.29 -2.03
N ALA A 74 5.23 -8.00 -1.50
CA ALA A 74 5.31 -9.45 -1.51
C ALA A 74 4.15 -10.12 -0.74
N ASN A 75 3.62 -9.44 0.28
CA ASN A 75 2.46 -9.91 1.06
C ASN A 75 1.11 -9.72 0.31
N GLY A 76 1.12 -9.11 -0.88
CA GLY A 76 -0.06 -8.83 -1.69
C GLY A 76 -0.72 -7.48 -1.41
N ASP A 77 -0.23 -6.71 -0.44
CA ASP A 77 -0.66 -5.33 -0.22
C ASP A 77 -0.17 -4.41 -1.32
N PHE A 78 -0.87 -3.29 -1.44
CA PHE A 78 -0.50 -2.24 -2.37
C PHE A 78 -0.13 -0.97 -1.62
N LEU A 79 0.90 -0.29 -2.11
CA LEU A 79 1.21 1.05 -1.66
C LEU A 79 1.25 1.99 -2.85
N CYS A 80 0.39 3.00 -2.82
CA CYS A 80 0.30 4.04 -3.83
C CYS A 80 0.81 5.35 -3.25
N ILE A 81 1.69 6.05 -3.97
CA ILE A 81 2.12 7.40 -3.62
C ILE A 81 1.86 8.30 -4.82
N VAL A 82 0.99 9.29 -4.69
CA VAL A 82 0.55 10.12 -5.81
C VAL A 82 0.37 11.58 -5.40
N LYS A 83 0.62 12.49 -6.33
CA LYS A 83 0.22 13.89 -6.18
C LYS A 83 -1.24 14.05 -6.60
N ALA A 84 -2.16 13.86 -5.66
CA ALA A 84 -3.59 13.99 -5.88
C ALA A 84 -4.29 14.41 -4.59
N PRO A 85 -5.46 15.07 -4.68
CA PRO A 85 -6.28 15.33 -3.50
C PRO A 85 -6.81 14.01 -2.92
N ARG A 86 -6.92 13.94 -1.58
CA ARG A 86 -7.40 12.74 -0.86
C ARG A 86 -8.74 12.19 -1.39
N PRO A 87 -9.78 13.02 -1.68
CA PRO A 87 -11.03 12.54 -2.26
C PRO A 87 -10.90 11.73 -3.56
N ALA A 88 -9.89 12.03 -4.38
CA ALA A 88 -9.66 11.28 -5.61
C ALA A 88 -9.22 9.83 -5.32
N LEU A 89 -8.38 9.63 -4.29
CA LEU A 89 -7.96 8.31 -3.82
C LEU A 89 -9.10 7.60 -3.09
N GLU A 90 -9.84 8.28 -2.21
CA GLU A 90 -10.99 7.72 -1.50
C GLU A 90 -12.03 7.15 -2.46
N THR A 91 -12.30 7.84 -3.56
CA THR A 91 -13.19 7.33 -4.62
C THR A 91 -12.71 5.99 -5.18
N ARG A 92 -11.39 5.83 -5.40
CA ARG A 92 -10.82 4.56 -5.88
C ARG A 92 -10.91 3.46 -4.84
N VAL A 93 -10.69 3.80 -3.56
CA VAL A 93 -10.85 2.86 -2.44
C VAL A 93 -12.28 2.35 -2.35
N LEU A 94 -13.28 3.22 -2.50
CA LEU A 94 -14.69 2.82 -2.53
C LEU A 94 -14.99 1.86 -3.69
N GLU A 95 -14.41 2.09 -4.87
CA GLU A 95 -14.53 1.15 -6.00
C GLU A 95 -13.95 -0.23 -5.65
N VAL A 96 -12.78 -0.27 -4.99
CA VAL A 96 -12.17 -1.54 -4.52
C VAL A 96 -13.04 -2.22 -3.47
N MET A 97 -13.53 -1.48 -2.47
CA MET A 97 -14.42 -2.00 -1.42
C MET A 97 -15.65 -2.65 -2.03
N TYR A 98 -16.28 -1.99 -3.01
CA TYR A 98 -17.44 -2.54 -3.71
C TYR A 98 -17.11 -3.86 -4.43
N MET A 99 -15.95 -3.95 -5.08
CA MET A 99 -15.50 -5.17 -5.78
C MET A 99 -15.19 -6.34 -4.83
N LEU A 100 -14.84 -6.05 -3.58
CA LEU A 100 -14.41 -7.04 -2.59
C LEU A 100 -15.44 -7.27 -1.47
N ARG A 101 -16.62 -6.64 -1.55
CA ARG A 101 -17.63 -6.61 -0.47
C ARG A 101 -18.11 -7.99 0.02
N ASP A 102 -17.96 -9.02 -0.80
CA ASP A 102 -18.34 -10.40 -0.46
C ASP A 102 -17.24 -11.13 0.34
N ASP A 103 -16.10 -10.48 0.60
CA ASP A 103 -15.09 -10.99 1.52
C ASP A 103 -15.61 -10.97 2.96
N PRO A 104 -15.52 -12.09 3.71
CA PRO A 104 -16.08 -12.16 5.06
C PRO A 104 -15.38 -11.24 6.07
N HIS A 105 -14.07 -10.96 5.92
CA HIS A 105 -13.36 -10.07 6.85
C HIS A 105 -13.72 -8.61 6.56
N LEU A 106 -13.77 -8.22 5.28
CA LEU A 106 -14.22 -6.90 4.89
C LEU A 106 -15.67 -6.67 5.31
N LYS A 107 -16.55 -7.66 5.12
CA LYS A 107 -17.94 -7.56 5.56
C LYS A 107 -18.05 -7.34 7.07
N ALA A 108 -17.29 -8.10 7.87
CA ALA A 108 -17.27 -7.90 9.32
C ALA A 108 -16.77 -6.49 9.70
N ALA A 109 -15.76 -5.97 9.00
CA ALA A 109 -15.28 -4.60 9.21
C ALA A 109 -16.34 -3.55 8.83
N ILE A 110 -17.09 -3.75 7.73
CA ILE A 110 -18.20 -2.87 7.33
C ILE A 110 -19.31 -2.91 8.38
N ASP A 111 -19.69 -4.09 8.87
CA ASP A 111 -20.73 -4.24 9.90
C ASP A 111 -20.32 -3.53 11.22
N ALA A 112 -19.01 -3.41 11.48
CA ALA A 112 -18.45 -2.66 12.60
C ALA A 112 -18.21 -1.16 12.32
N GLY A 113 -18.33 -0.70 11.07
CA GLY A 113 -17.98 0.67 10.66
C GLY A 113 -16.48 0.97 10.67
N GLU A 114 -15.65 -0.06 10.50
CA GLU A 114 -14.19 -0.01 10.57
C GLU A 114 -13.52 -0.28 9.20
N GLU A 115 -14.27 -0.27 8.09
CA GLU A 115 -13.79 -0.70 6.78
C GLU A 115 -12.62 0.13 6.24
N ASP A 116 -12.60 1.45 6.50
CA ASP A 116 -11.49 2.32 6.10
C ASP A 116 -10.23 1.96 6.91
N ALA A 117 -10.36 1.87 8.23
CA ALA A 117 -9.25 1.49 9.10
C ALA A 117 -8.78 0.06 8.85
N PHE A 118 -9.63 -0.84 8.38
CA PHE A 118 -9.32 -2.22 8.03
C PHE A 118 -8.52 -2.31 6.72
N LEU A 119 -8.97 -1.65 5.65
CA LEU A 119 -8.28 -1.72 4.35
C LEU A 119 -7.17 -0.71 4.18
N CYS A 120 -7.25 0.45 4.80
CA CYS A 120 -6.47 1.61 4.41
C CYS A 120 -5.63 2.15 5.56
N ARG A 121 -4.40 2.54 5.20
CA ARG A 121 -3.58 3.43 6.00
C ARG A 121 -3.18 4.62 5.14
N TRP A 122 -3.63 5.79 5.56
CA TRP A 122 -3.50 7.05 4.84
C TRP A 122 -2.30 7.85 5.35
N PHE A 123 -1.64 8.57 4.44
CA PHE A 123 -0.54 9.48 4.77
C PHE A 123 -0.64 10.77 3.94
N ASP A 124 -0.58 11.92 4.60
CA ASP A 124 -0.25 13.20 3.99
C ASP A 124 1.26 13.41 4.05
N LEU A 125 1.97 13.43 2.92
CA LEU A 125 3.44 13.47 2.98
C LEU A 125 4.00 14.78 3.51
N GLU A 126 3.20 15.84 3.62
CA GLU A 126 3.65 17.08 4.26
C GLU A 126 3.76 16.94 5.79
N THR A 127 2.95 16.08 6.40
CA THR A 127 2.89 15.88 7.86
C THR A 127 3.36 14.50 8.31
N ASP A 128 3.12 13.47 7.50
CA ASP A 128 3.26 12.06 7.85
C ASP A 128 4.44 11.39 7.15
N TYR A 129 5.38 12.17 6.59
CA TYR A 129 6.54 11.63 5.87
C TYR A 129 7.33 10.62 6.72
N ASP A 130 7.64 10.98 7.97
CA ASP A 130 8.43 10.12 8.85
C ASP A 130 7.68 8.83 9.21
N ALA A 131 6.34 8.89 9.32
CA ALA A 131 5.50 7.72 9.55
C ALA A 131 5.49 6.78 8.33
N LEU A 132 5.46 7.33 7.10
CA LEU A 132 5.60 6.53 5.89
C LEU A 132 7.01 5.93 5.76
N LEU A 133 8.04 6.71 6.07
CA LEU A 133 9.43 6.26 6.01
C LEU A 133 9.68 5.10 6.98
N HIS A 134 9.13 5.19 8.20
CA HIS A 134 9.20 4.11 9.17
C HIS A 134 8.50 2.84 8.64
N LEU A 135 7.28 2.97 8.12
CA LEU A 135 6.56 1.84 7.51
C LEU A 135 7.37 1.19 6.38
N ALA A 136 7.92 1.99 5.46
CA ALA A 136 8.72 1.49 4.35
C ALA A 136 10.00 0.78 4.84
N THR A 137 10.60 1.26 5.93
CA THR A 137 11.79 0.66 6.55
C THR A 137 11.45 -0.69 7.18
N ASP A 138 10.36 -0.76 7.95
CA ASP A 138 9.87 -2.01 8.56
C ASP A 138 9.58 -3.07 7.48
N LEU A 139 8.85 -2.68 6.43
CA LEU A 139 8.54 -3.55 5.29
C LEU A 139 9.80 -4.06 4.58
N ALA A 140 10.78 -3.18 4.33
CA ALA A 140 12.05 -3.58 3.69
C ALA A 140 12.92 -4.49 4.57
N ALA A 141 12.85 -4.32 5.89
CA ALA A 141 13.52 -5.20 6.84
C ALA A 141 12.83 -6.57 7.01
N GLY A 142 11.62 -6.75 6.43
CA GLY A 142 10.79 -7.93 6.67
C GLY A 142 10.17 -7.97 8.07
N ALA A 143 10.26 -6.88 8.83
CA ALA A 143 9.52 -6.70 10.05
C ALA A 143 8.08 -6.35 9.66
N GLY A 144 7.21 -7.35 9.59
CA GLY A 144 5.77 -7.11 9.47
C GLY A 144 5.32 -6.14 10.56
N GLU A 145 4.29 -5.33 10.28
CA GLU A 145 3.76 -4.33 11.21
C GLU A 145 3.70 -4.90 12.64
N PRO A 146 4.30 -4.25 13.65
CA PRO A 146 4.11 -4.68 15.03
C PRO A 146 2.61 -4.57 15.30
N GLU A 147 1.98 -5.71 15.64
CA GLU A 147 0.59 -5.78 16.03
C GLU A 147 0.35 -4.75 17.14
N ARG A 148 -0.24 -3.59 16.79
CA ARG A 148 -0.69 -2.63 17.79
C ARG A 148 -1.96 -3.17 18.42
N GLY A 149 -1.76 -3.89 19.53
CA GLY A 149 -2.65 -3.94 20.68
C GLY A 149 -3.99 -4.64 20.45
N ALA A 150 -4.01 -5.95 20.65
CA ALA A 150 -5.16 -6.56 21.29
C ALA A 150 -5.21 -6.03 22.74
N PRO A 151 -6.34 -5.50 23.25
CA PRO A 151 -6.45 -5.25 24.66
C PRO A 151 -6.42 -6.60 25.39
N GLU A 152 -5.44 -6.79 26.26
CA GLU A 152 -5.48 -7.79 27.31
C GLU A 152 -6.81 -7.64 28.05
N ARG A 153 -7.76 -8.55 27.79
CA ARG A 153 -8.93 -8.71 28.64
C ARG A 153 -8.48 -9.46 29.87
N GLU A 154 -8.07 -8.71 30.88
CA GLU A 154 -8.05 -9.16 32.25
C GLU A 154 -9.50 -9.13 32.77
N THR A 155 -10.10 -10.32 32.91
CA THR A 155 -11.05 -10.73 33.98
C THR A 155 -11.41 -12.19 33.79
#